data_AF-A0A6A4GIQ0-F1
#
_entry.id   AF-A0A6A4GIQ0-F1
#
_cell.length_a   1.000
_cell.length_b   1.000
_cell.length_c   1.000
_cell.angle_alpha   90.00
_cell.angle_beta   90.00
_cell.angle_gamma   90.00
#
_symmetry.space_group_name_H-M   'P 1'
#
loop_
_entity.id
_entity.type
_entity.pdbx_description
1 polymer ?
#
loop_
_entity_poly.entity_id
_entity_poly.type
_entity_poly.pdbx_seq_one_letter_code
_entity_poly.pdbx_strand_id
1 'polypeptide(L)'
;MDANFRLKEQLVSLHSQDPGLCDRLGYFVKRVLYEKYVLSRAHEEDISTCVGFAAITKALTKFSHGLRYTGVGAVGCARGEMFIKNGVGNLQKGERYGNMDYVFASVLAHFVGLLTFIIGYNIACQWFVHLFKRMTKYWPNHLKPKTEWTGIPVIGKFHEPAHNTSNHKQFSCNLAKWVGLLDFETMEHLWGLHNILGNLVKTMGLGTYRDTLEAHFGFHNWEKYRTMGELTPGCHY
;
A
#
# COMPACT_ATOMS: atom_id res chain seq x y z
N MET A 1 -5.56 -0.79 0.52
CA MET A 1 -4.19 -0.66 -0.03
C MET A 1 -4.21 0.49 -0.99
N ASP A 2 -3.16 1.29 -1.02
CA ASP A 2 -3.12 2.53 -1.80
C ASP A 2 -1.67 3.03 -1.96
N ALA A 3 -1.46 4.02 -2.83
CA ALA A 3 -0.19 4.67 -3.09
C ALA A 3 -0.16 6.13 -2.64
N ASN A 4 0.89 6.50 -1.90
CA ASN A 4 1.17 7.86 -1.48
C ASN A 4 2.35 8.45 -2.27
N PHE A 5 2.06 9.48 -3.07
CA PHE A 5 3.03 10.17 -3.92
C PHE A 5 3.68 11.40 -3.27
N ARG A 6 3.46 11.66 -1.98
CA ARG A 6 4.10 12.75 -1.23
C ARG A 6 5.38 12.30 -0.52
N LEU A 7 5.45 11.03 -0.12
CA LEU A 7 6.61 10.43 0.57
C LEU A 7 7.72 10.04 -0.42
N LYS A 8 8.26 11.05 -1.11
CA LYS A 8 9.28 10.93 -2.16
C LYS A 8 10.68 10.80 -1.56
N GLU A 9 11.62 10.26 -2.32
CA GLU A 9 13.06 10.32 -2.01
C GLU A 9 13.85 10.74 -3.27
N GLN A 10 14.76 11.70 -3.09
CA GLN A 10 15.71 12.14 -4.09
C GLN A 10 16.94 11.26 -4.08
N LEU A 11 17.54 11.09 -5.27
CA LEU A 11 18.78 10.33 -5.42
C LEU A 11 19.98 11.08 -4.82
N VAL A 12 20.10 11.10 -3.48
CA VAL A 12 21.11 11.88 -2.73
C VAL A 12 22.27 11.05 -2.21
N SER A 13 22.07 9.76 -1.94
CA SER A 13 23.10 8.85 -1.40
C SER A 13 22.91 7.41 -1.89
N LEU A 14 23.91 6.57 -1.66
CA LEU A 14 23.84 5.12 -1.89
C LEU A 14 23.56 4.38 -0.57
N HIS A 15 22.92 3.22 -0.66
CA HIS A 15 22.69 2.35 0.50
C HIS A 15 23.97 1.95 1.23
N SER A 16 25.10 1.83 0.53
CA SER A 16 26.39 1.49 1.13
C SER A 16 26.93 2.60 2.03
N GLN A 17 26.48 3.84 1.84
CA GLN A 17 26.87 5.01 2.63
C GLN A 17 25.85 5.31 3.74
N ASP A 18 24.58 4.95 3.52
CA ASP A 18 23.50 5.09 4.49
C ASP A 18 22.64 3.82 4.51
N PRO A 19 23.10 2.75 5.21
CA PRO A 19 22.36 1.51 5.33
C PRO A 19 21.22 1.68 6.35
N GLY A 20 20.01 1.25 5.97
CA GLY A 20 18.87 1.24 6.90
C GLY A 20 19.00 0.17 7.97
N LEU A 21 18.51 0.47 9.17
CA LEU A 21 18.61 -0.38 10.37
C LEU A 21 17.61 -1.54 10.36
N CYS A 22 16.44 -1.34 9.73
CA CYS A 22 15.28 -2.21 9.90
C CYS A 22 14.88 -3.02 8.64
N ASP A 23 15.81 -3.36 7.74
CA ASP A 23 15.45 -4.02 6.46
C ASP A 23 14.68 -5.34 6.68
N ARG A 24 13.37 -5.32 6.37
CA ARG A 24 12.38 -6.38 6.59
C ARG A 24 11.92 -6.58 8.04
N LEU A 25 12.51 -5.90 9.01
CA LEU A 25 12.17 -6.11 10.43
C LEU A 25 10.92 -5.33 10.86
N GLY A 26 10.56 -4.26 10.14
CA GLY A 26 9.36 -3.45 10.37
C GLY A 26 8.30 -3.56 9.27
N TYR A 27 7.81 -2.40 8.84
CA TYR A 27 6.72 -2.21 7.89
C TYR A 27 7.16 -2.31 6.44
N PHE A 28 8.41 -1.97 6.10
CA PHE A 28 8.89 -2.12 4.73
C PHE A 28 9.18 -3.58 4.38
N VAL A 29 8.92 -3.91 3.11
CA VAL A 29 9.41 -5.14 2.49
C VAL A 29 10.94 -5.19 2.42
N LYS A 30 11.52 -6.39 2.30
CA LYS A 30 12.98 -6.54 2.11
C LYS A 30 13.41 -5.87 0.80
N ARG A 31 14.21 -4.80 0.89
CA ARG A 31 14.50 -3.92 -0.25
C ARG A 31 15.08 -4.67 -1.44
N VAL A 32 16.14 -5.43 -1.25
CA VAL A 32 16.87 -6.07 -2.37
C VAL A 32 15.97 -7.03 -3.14
N LEU A 33 15.15 -7.82 -2.44
CA LEU A 33 14.23 -8.77 -3.09
C LEU A 33 13.09 -8.04 -3.81
N TYR A 34 12.55 -6.99 -3.17
CA TYR A 34 11.49 -6.17 -3.73
C TYR A 34 11.95 -5.40 -4.96
N GLU A 35 13.07 -4.69 -4.90
CA GLU A 35 13.62 -3.92 -6.01
C GLU A 35 13.95 -4.83 -7.20
N LYS A 36 14.55 -6.00 -6.94
CA LYS A 36 14.79 -7.00 -7.99
C LYS A 36 13.48 -7.46 -8.64
N TYR A 37 12.44 -7.71 -7.85
CA TYR A 37 11.13 -8.10 -8.36
C TYR A 37 10.52 -6.99 -9.21
N VAL A 38 10.42 -5.76 -8.69
CA VAL A 38 9.82 -4.64 -9.42
C VAL A 38 10.60 -4.35 -10.72
N LEU A 39 11.93 -4.43 -10.69
CA LEU A 39 12.76 -4.25 -11.87
C LEU A 39 12.46 -5.30 -12.96
N SER A 40 12.24 -6.56 -12.57
CA SER A 40 11.84 -7.62 -13.52
C SER A 40 10.47 -7.36 -14.18
N ARG A 41 9.68 -6.43 -13.62
CA ARG A 41 8.35 -6.03 -14.06
C ARG A 41 8.35 -4.59 -14.60
N ALA A 42 9.51 -3.98 -14.83
CA ALA A 42 9.62 -2.57 -15.21
C ALA A 42 9.01 -2.23 -16.58
N HIS A 43 8.80 -3.24 -17.44
CA HIS A 43 8.14 -3.14 -18.74
C HIS A 43 6.62 -2.97 -18.63
N GLU A 44 6.03 -3.20 -17.46
CA GLU A 44 4.61 -2.96 -17.25
C GLU A 44 4.32 -1.46 -17.21
N GLU A 45 3.26 -1.06 -17.90
CA GLU A 45 2.76 0.31 -17.85
C GLU A 45 2.19 0.64 -16.45
N ASP A 46 2.12 1.94 -16.16
CA ASP A 46 1.53 2.45 -14.92
C ASP A 46 0.04 2.06 -14.85
N ILE A 47 -0.49 1.90 -13.64
CA ILE A 47 -1.88 1.45 -13.51
C ILE A 47 -2.85 2.58 -13.85
N SER A 48 -3.70 2.39 -14.86
CA SER A 48 -5.16 2.63 -14.80
C SER A 48 -5.79 2.75 -16.19
N THR A 49 -6.86 1.99 -16.45
CA THR A 49 -7.82 2.27 -17.53
C THR A 49 -9.10 2.99 -17.05
N CYS A 50 -9.31 3.11 -15.73
CA CYS A 50 -10.38 3.94 -15.16
C CYS A 50 -10.01 5.42 -15.31
N VAL A 51 -10.89 6.16 -16.00
CA VAL A 51 -10.65 7.53 -16.50
C VAL A 51 -10.27 8.50 -15.37
N GLY A 52 -10.93 8.43 -14.21
CA GLY A 52 -10.63 9.31 -13.07
C GLY A 52 -9.24 9.11 -12.48
N PHE A 53 -8.84 7.86 -12.27
CA PHE A 53 -7.53 7.53 -11.69
C PHE A 53 -6.37 7.76 -12.65
N ALA A 54 -6.56 7.49 -13.95
CA ALA A 54 -5.52 7.70 -14.95
C ALA A 54 -5.06 9.17 -15.01
N ALA A 55 -6.00 10.11 -14.88
CA ALA A 55 -5.71 11.54 -14.85
C ALA A 55 -4.90 11.94 -13.59
N ILE A 56 -5.27 11.42 -12.43
CA ILE A 56 -4.61 11.70 -11.15
C ILE A 56 -3.19 11.13 -11.15
N THR A 57 -3.01 9.86 -11.53
CA THR A 57 -1.70 9.21 -11.58
C THR A 57 -0.75 9.96 -12.50
N LYS A 58 -1.22 10.37 -13.69
CA LYS A 58 -0.40 11.13 -14.66
C LYS A 58 0.02 12.51 -14.13
N ALA A 59 -0.83 13.18 -13.36
CA ALA A 59 -0.48 14.45 -12.72
C ALA A 59 0.58 14.27 -11.62
N LEU A 60 0.46 13.21 -10.82
CA LEU A 60 1.35 12.93 -9.68
C LEU A 60 2.74 12.42 -10.11
N THR A 61 2.84 11.75 -11.27
CA THR A 61 4.11 11.22 -11.81
C THR A 61 4.85 12.19 -12.75
N LYS A 62 4.27 13.34 -13.09
CA LYS A 62 4.83 14.31 -14.06
C LYS A 62 6.24 14.83 -13.70
N PHE A 63 6.63 14.77 -12.43
CA PHE A 63 7.92 15.28 -11.92
C PHE A 63 8.73 14.19 -11.22
N SER A 64 9.22 13.20 -11.97
CA SER A 64 10.05 12.09 -11.44
C SER A 64 11.56 12.30 -11.59
N HIS A 65 12.02 13.32 -12.31
CA HIS A 65 13.45 13.53 -12.55
C HIS A 65 14.18 13.87 -11.24
N GLY A 66 15.31 13.19 -10.98
CA GLY A 66 16.09 13.34 -9.75
C GLY A 66 15.53 12.58 -8.53
N LEU A 67 14.43 11.85 -8.67
CA LEU A 67 13.88 10.99 -7.62
C LEU A 67 14.35 9.55 -7.79
N ARG A 68 14.74 8.89 -6.69
CA ARG A 68 14.87 7.43 -6.66
C ARG A 68 13.50 6.79 -6.51
N TYR A 69 12.65 7.39 -5.67
CA TYR A 69 11.29 6.95 -5.42
C TYR A 69 10.30 8.11 -5.54
N THR A 70 9.22 7.88 -6.29
CA THR A 70 8.13 8.83 -6.49
C THR A 70 7.10 8.81 -5.36
N GLY A 71 7.24 7.89 -4.39
CA GLY A 71 6.29 7.67 -3.31
C GLY A 71 6.45 6.31 -2.65
N VAL A 72 5.44 5.91 -1.88
CA VAL A 72 5.31 4.58 -1.24
C VAL A 72 3.94 3.99 -1.52
N GLY A 73 3.87 2.68 -1.74
CA GLY A 73 2.63 1.91 -1.76
C GLY A 73 2.50 1.09 -0.48
N ALA A 74 1.29 0.96 0.06
CA ALA A 74 1.10 0.18 1.26
C ALA A 74 -0.25 -0.55 1.39
N VAL A 75 -0.23 -1.55 2.27
CA VAL A 75 -1.37 -2.35 2.70
C VAL A 75 -1.48 -2.23 4.22
N GLY A 76 -2.58 -1.65 4.68
CA GLY A 76 -2.92 -1.51 6.09
C GLY A 76 -4.11 -2.38 6.49
N CYS A 77 -4.29 -2.55 7.80
CA CYS A 77 -5.47 -3.21 8.36
C CYS A 77 -6.64 -2.24 8.38
N ALA A 78 -7.67 -2.50 7.56
CA ALA A 78 -8.81 -1.60 7.44
C ALA A 78 -9.59 -1.41 8.76
N ARG A 79 -9.65 -2.46 9.59
CA ARG A 79 -10.37 -2.42 10.88
C ARG A 79 -9.56 -1.75 12.00
N GLY A 80 -8.27 -2.04 12.06
CA GLY A 80 -7.39 -1.52 13.10
C GLY A 80 -6.84 -0.13 12.79
N GLU A 81 -6.91 0.31 11.52
CA GLU A 81 -6.24 1.49 11.00
C GLU A 81 -4.74 1.49 11.30
N MET A 82 -4.10 0.35 11.04
CA MET A 82 -2.69 0.11 11.36
C MET A 82 -1.92 -0.29 10.11
N PHE A 83 -0.65 0.11 10.06
CA PHE A 83 0.31 -0.44 9.11
C PHE A 83 0.58 -1.91 9.42
N ILE A 84 0.66 -2.75 8.40
CA ILE A 84 0.98 -4.17 8.57
C ILE A 84 2.48 -4.38 8.34
N LYS A 85 3.08 -5.31 9.09
CA LYS A 85 4.46 -5.74 8.89
C LYS A 85 4.73 -6.13 7.43
N ASN A 86 5.83 -5.65 6.87
CA ASN A 86 6.18 -5.79 5.45
C ASN A 86 5.06 -5.36 4.47
N GLY A 87 4.15 -4.48 4.90
CA GLY A 87 3.06 -3.93 4.12
C GLY A 87 3.38 -2.61 3.44
N VAL A 88 4.64 -2.19 3.35
CA VAL A 88 5.06 -0.94 2.67
C VAL A 88 6.17 -1.23 1.66
N GLY A 89 6.09 -0.62 0.48
CA GLY A 89 7.12 -0.69 -0.56
C GLY A 89 7.30 0.64 -1.29
N ASN A 90 8.55 1.00 -1.58
CA ASN A 90 8.86 2.19 -2.35
C ASN A 90 8.35 2.09 -3.79
N LEU A 91 7.91 3.20 -4.37
CA LEU A 91 7.47 3.32 -5.75
C LEU A 91 8.59 3.92 -6.60
N GLN A 92 9.22 3.13 -7.47
CA GLN A 92 10.35 3.61 -8.29
C GLN A 92 9.88 4.63 -9.33
N LYS A 93 8.71 4.39 -9.93
CA LYS A 93 8.13 5.29 -10.93
C LYS A 93 6.62 5.08 -10.98
N GLY A 94 5.91 5.85 -10.16
CA GLY A 94 4.47 5.72 -10.01
C GLY A 94 4.04 4.40 -9.36
N GLU A 95 2.74 4.22 -9.28
CA GLU A 95 2.13 2.97 -8.83
C GLU A 95 2.02 2.00 -10.00
N ARG A 96 2.54 0.77 -9.80
CA ARG A 96 2.50 -0.31 -10.81
C ARG A 96 2.02 -1.60 -10.19
N TYR A 97 1.50 -2.49 -11.03
CA TYR A 97 1.08 -3.82 -10.57
C TYR A 97 2.20 -4.58 -9.88
N GLY A 98 3.44 -4.53 -10.39
CA GLY A 98 4.59 -5.11 -9.71
C GLY A 98 4.80 -4.57 -8.27
N ASN A 99 4.67 -3.26 -8.06
CA ASN A 99 4.82 -2.69 -6.71
C ASN A 99 3.74 -3.25 -5.77
N MET A 100 2.48 -3.11 -6.16
CA MET A 100 1.34 -3.42 -5.31
C MET A 100 1.14 -4.92 -5.11
N ASP A 101 1.43 -5.75 -6.13
CA ASP A 101 1.43 -7.20 -6.02
C ASP A 101 2.43 -7.69 -4.97
N TYR A 102 3.67 -7.18 -4.97
CA TYR A 102 4.69 -7.66 -4.04
C TYR A 102 4.38 -7.25 -2.60
N VAL A 103 3.92 -6.01 -2.41
CA VAL A 103 3.52 -5.50 -1.09
C VAL A 103 2.34 -6.31 -0.56
N PHE A 104 1.31 -6.55 -1.39
CA PHE A 104 0.17 -7.38 -1.01
C PHE A 104 0.58 -8.84 -0.73
N ALA A 105 1.41 -9.44 -1.57
CA ALA A 105 1.94 -10.79 -1.36
C ALA A 105 2.75 -10.91 -0.05
N SER A 106 3.52 -9.88 0.28
CA SER A 106 4.31 -9.82 1.52
C SER A 106 3.41 -9.79 2.76
N VAL A 107 2.29 -9.06 2.70
CA VAL A 107 1.29 -9.07 3.77
C VAL A 107 0.57 -10.40 3.86
N LEU A 108 0.09 -10.93 2.72
CA LEU A 108 -0.66 -12.17 2.66
C LEU A 108 0.13 -13.36 3.23
N ALA A 109 1.45 -13.38 3.02
CA ALA A 109 2.35 -14.39 3.55
C ALA A 109 2.44 -14.45 5.08
N HIS A 110 2.04 -13.39 5.81
CA HIS A 110 1.99 -13.38 7.28
C HIS A 110 0.72 -14.04 7.83
N PHE A 111 -0.34 -14.15 7.03
CA PHE A 111 -1.65 -14.62 7.46
C PHE A 111 -1.93 -16.05 7.00
N VAL A 112 -1.03 -16.97 7.36
CA VAL A 112 -1.16 -18.39 7.03
C VAL A 112 -2.38 -18.98 7.73
N GLY A 113 -3.22 -19.70 6.99
CA GLY A 113 -4.42 -20.36 7.51
C GLY A 113 -5.68 -19.50 7.54
N LEU A 114 -5.61 -18.20 7.21
CA LEU A 114 -6.81 -17.42 6.93
C LEU A 114 -7.34 -17.77 5.54
N LEU A 115 -8.63 -18.11 5.48
CA LEU A 115 -9.29 -18.59 4.26
C LEU A 115 -9.97 -17.47 3.47
N THR A 116 -10.19 -16.30 4.07
CA THR A 116 -10.95 -15.19 3.45
C THR A 116 -10.30 -13.85 3.76
N PHE A 117 -10.09 -13.04 2.71
CA PHE A 117 -9.55 -11.69 2.81
C PHE A 117 -10.47 -10.71 2.08
N ILE A 118 -10.89 -9.65 2.76
CA ILE A 118 -11.56 -8.51 2.11
C ILE A 118 -10.49 -7.48 1.75
N ILE A 119 -10.39 -7.15 0.47
CA ILE A 119 -9.26 -6.39 -0.08
C ILE A 119 -9.79 -5.07 -0.61
N GLY A 120 -9.60 -4.01 0.17
CA GLY A 120 -9.89 -2.64 -0.25
C GLY A 120 -8.79 -2.09 -1.14
N TYR A 121 -9.13 -1.65 -2.35
CA TYR A 121 -8.22 -0.96 -3.25
C TYR A 121 -8.99 -0.05 -4.22
N ASN A 122 -8.51 1.17 -4.39
CA ASN A 122 -9.08 2.18 -5.29
C ASN A 122 -9.28 1.69 -6.71
N ILE A 123 -8.47 0.74 -7.18
CA ILE A 123 -8.59 0.16 -8.52
C ILE A 123 -8.83 -1.35 -8.47
N ALA A 124 -9.51 -1.85 -7.43
CA ALA A 124 -9.78 -3.28 -7.27
C ALA A 124 -10.44 -3.90 -8.51
N CYS A 125 -11.30 -3.14 -9.20
CA CYS A 125 -11.95 -3.54 -10.46
C CYS A 125 -11.00 -3.87 -11.61
N GLN A 126 -9.78 -3.31 -11.61
CA GLN A 126 -8.75 -3.60 -12.60
C GLN A 126 -7.72 -4.58 -12.05
N TRP A 127 -7.25 -4.31 -10.84
CA TRP A 127 -6.16 -5.04 -10.22
C TRP A 127 -6.54 -6.47 -9.88
N PHE A 128 -7.73 -6.68 -9.29
CA PHE A 128 -8.13 -7.97 -8.74
C PHE A 128 -8.48 -8.99 -9.83
N VAL A 129 -9.07 -8.54 -10.95
CA VAL A 129 -9.50 -9.40 -12.07
C VAL A 129 -8.34 -10.23 -12.64
N HIS A 130 -7.12 -9.72 -12.57
CA HIS A 130 -5.92 -10.42 -13.04
C HIS A 130 -4.98 -10.87 -11.92
N LEU A 131 -5.37 -10.72 -10.65
CA LEU A 131 -4.54 -11.01 -9.49
C LEU A 131 -4.04 -12.45 -9.48
N PHE A 132 -4.93 -13.44 -9.60
CA PHE A 132 -4.55 -14.85 -9.55
C PHE A 132 -3.64 -15.25 -10.72
N LYS A 133 -3.85 -14.68 -11.91
CA LYS A 133 -2.94 -14.87 -13.06
C LYS A 133 -1.54 -14.32 -12.76
N ARG A 134 -1.46 -13.11 -12.18
CA ARG A 134 -0.17 -12.51 -11.79
C ARG A 134 0.49 -13.27 -10.64
N MET A 135 -0.30 -13.77 -9.69
CA MET A 135 0.16 -14.61 -8.59
C MET A 135 0.87 -15.86 -9.11
N THR A 136 0.23 -16.62 -10.00
CA THR A 136 0.83 -17.84 -10.55
C THR A 136 2.09 -17.53 -11.36
N LYS A 137 2.01 -16.53 -12.24
CA LYS A 137 3.04 -16.25 -13.24
C LYS A 137 4.26 -15.53 -12.68
N TYR A 138 4.08 -14.60 -11.76
CA TYR A 138 5.12 -13.64 -11.40
C TYR A 138 5.52 -13.68 -9.92
N TRP A 139 4.60 -13.95 -8.99
CA TRP A 139 4.93 -13.80 -7.57
C TRP A 139 6.10 -14.71 -7.16
N PRO A 140 7.02 -14.23 -6.31
CA PRO A 140 8.08 -15.07 -5.76
C PRO A 140 7.50 -16.28 -5.01
N ASN A 141 8.07 -17.47 -5.20
CA ASN A 141 7.55 -18.70 -4.58
C ASN A 141 7.43 -18.62 -3.05
N HIS A 142 8.33 -17.89 -2.38
CA HIS A 142 8.30 -17.72 -0.93
C HIS A 142 7.17 -16.80 -0.42
N LEU A 143 6.51 -16.05 -1.31
CA LEU A 143 5.35 -15.20 -1.00
C LEU A 143 4.02 -15.78 -1.50
N LYS A 144 4.06 -16.88 -2.26
CA LYS A 144 2.83 -17.53 -2.71
C LYS A 144 2.09 -18.14 -1.52
N PRO A 145 0.76 -17.97 -1.43
CA PRO A 145 -0.06 -18.64 -0.42
C PRO A 145 0.14 -20.15 -0.48
N LYS A 146 0.27 -20.78 0.69
CA LYS A 146 0.40 -22.24 0.81
C LYS A 146 -0.96 -22.94 0.92
N THR A 147 -1.99 -22.18 1.24
CA THR A 147 -3.37 -22.63 1.39
C THR A 147 -4.25 -21.87 0.42
N GLU A 148 -5.29 -22.52 -0.09
CA GLU A 148 -6.32 -21.84 -0.85
C GLU A 148 -6.99 -20.77 0.01
N TRP A 149 -7.35 -19.67 -0.62
CA TRP A 149 -7.97 -18.52 0.03
C TRP A 149 -8.91 -17.83 -0.95
N THR A 150 -9.91 -17.14 -0.40
CA THR A 150 -10.90 -16.37 -1.14
C THR A 150 -10.68 -14.88 -0.91
N GLY A 151 -10.55 -14.13 -2.01
CA GLY A 151 -10.48 -12.67 -1.97
C GLY A 151 -11.84 -12.04 -2.30
N ILE A 152 -12.27 -11.10 -1.46
CA ILE A 152 -13.44 -10.25 -1.69
C ILE A 152 -12.93 -8.85 -2.00
N PRO A 153 -12.83 -8.46 -3.28
CA PRO A 153 -12.34 -7.14 -3.67
C PRO A 153 -13.41 -6.08 -3.39
N VAL A 154 -12.99 -4.95 -2.83
CA VAL A 154 -13.86 -3.79 -2.60
C VAL A 154 -13.14 -2.51 -3.00
N ILE A 155 -13.89 -1.54 -3.48
CA ILE A 155 -13.44 -0.16 -3.75
C ILE A 155 -13.93 0.71 -2.61
N GLY A 156 -13.03 1.54 -2.07
CA GLY A 156 -13.35 2.46 -0.98
C GLY A 156 -14.56 3.34 -1.30
N LYS A 157 -15.37 3.64 -0.29
CA LYS A 157 -16.65 4.35 -0.47
C LYS A 157 -16.49 5.73 -1.11
N PHE A 158 -15.40 6.43 -0.83
CA PHE A 158 -15.13 7.75 -1.41
C PHE A 158 -14.73 7.64 -2.88
N HIS A 159 -14.03 6.56 -3.23
CA HIS A 159 -13.52 6.34 -4.58
C HIS A 159 -14.53 5.67 -5.52
N GLU A 160 -15.47 4.89 -5.00
CA GLU A 160 -16.45 4.14 -5.80
C GLU A 160 -17.20 5.01 -6.83
N PRO A 161 -17.68 6.23 -6.48
CA PRO A 161 -18.36 7.12 -7.44
C PRO A 161 -17.49 7.59 -8.61
N ALA A 162 -16.16 7.54 -8.49
CA ALA A 162 -15.24 7.92 -9.57
C ALA A 162 -15.12 6.84 -10.66
N HIS A 163 -15.72 5.67 -10.45
CA HIS A 163 -15.72 4.58 -11.41
C HIS A 163 -17.01 4.52 -12.23
N ASN A 164 -17.00 5.19 -13.38
CA ASN A 164 -18.12 5.18 -14.33
C ASN A 164 -18.13 3.94 -15.24
N THR A 165 -18.02 2.73 -14.66
CA THR A 165 -17.92 1.48 -15.43
C THR A 165 -19.07 0.53 -15.07
N SER A 166 -19.56 -0.24 -16.04
CA SER A 166 -20.63 -1.21 -15.81
C SER A 166 -20.20 -2.29 -14.79
N ASN A 167 -21.17 -2.85 -14.06
CA ASN A 167 -20.97 -3.88 -13.03
C ASN A 167 -20.08 -3.49 -11.83
N HIS A 168 -19.90 -2.20 -11.56
CA HIS A 168 -19.11 -1.75 -10.40
C HIS A 168 -19.71 -2.07 -9.03
N LYS A 169 -21.03 -2.30 -8.97
CA LYS A 169 -21.74 -2.70 -7.75
C LYS A 169 -21.13 -3.94 -7.07
N GLN A 170 -20.48 -4.84 -7.82
CA GLN A 170 -19.82 -6.03 -7.27
C GLN A 170 -18.63 -5.70 -6.34
N PHE A 171 -18.03 -4.51 -6.50
CA PHE A 171 -16.93 -4.02 -5.68
C PHE A 171 -17.41 -3.04 -4.58
N SER A 172 -18.71 -2.84 -4.43
CA SER A 172 -19.24 -1.89 -3.47
C SER A 172 -19.03 -2.36 -2.04
N CYS A 173 -18.37 -1.54 -1.21
CA CYS A 173 -18.24 -1.79 0.23
C CYS A 173 -19.59 -2.00 0.92
N ASN A 174 -20.65 -1.33 0.45
CA ASN A 174 -21.99 -1.42 1.04
C ASN A 174 -22.69 -2.75 0.75
N LEU A 175 -22.26 -3.48 -0.29
CA LEU A 175 -22.88 -4.73 -0.73
C LEU A 175 -22.00 -5.95 -0.40
N ALA A 176 -20.73 -5.74 -0.10
CA ALA A 176 -19.80 -6.81 0.24
C ALA A 176 -20.10 -7.39 1.64
N LYS A 177 -20.09 -8.73 1.72
CA LYS A 177 -20.33 -9.45 2.97
C LYS A 177 -19.15 -9.26 3.93
N TRP A 178 -19.43 -9.32 5.23
CA TRP A 178 -18.43 -9.33 6.31
C TRP A 178 -17.66 -8.03 6.55
N VAL A 179 -17.98 -6.98 5.77
CA VAL A 179 -17.36 -5.67 5.85
C VAL A 179 -17.75 -4.89 7.10
N GLY A 180 -18.99 -5.11 7.59
CA GLY A 180 -19.58 -4.25 8.62
C GLY A 180 -19.81 -2.84 8.08
N LEU A 181 -19.42 -1.82 8.84
CA LEU A 181 -19.59 -0.41 8.45
C LEU A 181 -18.30 0.25 7.92
N LEU A 182 -17.24 -0.53 7.66
CA LEU A 182 -15.98 0.00 7.13
C LEU A 182 -16.18 0.70 5.78
N ASP A 183 -15.40 1.75 5.55
CA ASP A 183 -15.37 2.52 4.29
C ASP A 183 -14.23 2.10 3.34
N PHE A 184 -13.23 1.40 3.86
CA PHE A 184 -11.99 1.02 3.17
C PHE A 184 -11.14 2.21 2.69
N GLU A 185 -11.25 3.37 3.35
CA GLU A 185 -10.45 4.59 3.11
C GLU A 185 -9.26 4.71 4.11
N THR A 186 -8.92 3.60 4.76
CA THR A 186 -7.94 3.57 5.84
C THR A 186 -6.57 4.10 5.40
N MET A 187 -6.12 3.76 4.19
CA MET A 187 -4.78 4.18 3.78
C MET A 187 -4.72 5.69 3.56
N GLU A 188 -5.80 6.27 3.05
CA GLU A 188 -5.98 7.68 2.82
C GLU A 188 -5.93 8.47 4.15
N HIS A 189 -6.55 7.94 5.21
CA HIS A 189 -6.42 8.50 6.56
C HIS A 189 -4.98 8.44 7.06
N LEU A 190 -4.31 7.28 6.92
CA LEU A 190 -2.90 7.13 7.30
C LEU A 190 -2.01 8.09 6.51
N TRP A 191 -2.26 8.27 5.22
CA TRP A 191 -1.55 9.23 4.38
C TRP A 191 -1.77 10.66 4.83
N GLY A 192 -3.01 11.05 5.16
CA GLY A 192 -3.32 12.36 5.71
C GLY A 192 -2.40 12.74 6.88
N LEU A 193 -2.18 11.80 7.81
CA LEU A 193 -1.31 11.99 8.98
C LEU A 193 0.18 12.06 8.61
N HIS A 194 0.65 11.22 7.70
CA HIS A 194 2.08 11.07 7.40
C HIS A 194 2.58 11.99 6.29
N ASN A 195 1.69 12.65 5.54
CA ASN A 195 2.05 13.54 4.44
C ASN A 195 2.94 14.72 4.87
N ILE A 196 2.89 15.12 6.14
CA ILE A 196 3.78 16.14 6.71
C ILE A 196 5.26 15.75 6.62
N LEU A 197 5.57 14.45 6.59
CA LEU A 197 6.93 13.93 6.46
C LEU A 197 7.48 14.09 5.05
N GLY A 198 6.64 14.36 4.04
CA GLY A 198 7.03 14.33 2.63
C GLY A 198 8.24 15.20 2.29
N ASN A 199 8.28 16.44 2.80
CA ASN A 199 9.44 17.32 2.58
C ASN A 199 10.65 16.94 3.44
N LEU A 200 10.41 16.42 4.65
CA LEU A 200 11.46 16.01 5.59
C LEU A 200 12.28 14.85 5.00
N VAL A 201 11.60 13.82 4.51
CA VAL A 201 12.28 12.59 4.04
C VAL A 201 12.83 12.72 2.63
N LYS A 202 12.41 13.75 1.87
CA LYS A 202 12.74 13.90 0.45
C LYS A 202 14.23 13.96 0.16
N THR A 203 15.01 14.60 1.01
CA THR A 203 16.46 14.81 0.86
C THR A 203 17.28 13.89 1.77
N MET A 204 16.63 12.99 2.51
CA MET A 204 17.34 12.05 3.39
C MET A 204 18.05 10.98 2.57
N GLY A 205 19.13 10.44 3.12
CA GLY A 205 19.74 9.24 2.54
C GLY A 205 18.80 8.04 2.58
N LEU A 206 19.11 7.01 1.80
CA LEU A 206 18.19 5.89 1.57
C LEU A 206 17.87 5.08 2.85
N GLY A 207 18.84 4.91 3.73
CA GLY A 207 18.65 4.22 5.01
C GLY A 207 17.81 5.07 5.96
N THR A 208 18.24 6.31 6.15
CA THR A 208 17.59 7.30 7.01
C THR A 208 16.15 7.59 6.58
N TYR A 209 15.88 7.68 5.28
CA TYR A 209 14.54 7.81 4.70
C TYR A 209 13.62 6.67 5.16
N ARG A 210 14.09 5.42 5.04
CA ARG A 210 13.28 4.25 5.42
C ARG A 210 13.10 4.19 6.93
N ASP A 211 14.16 4.37 7.70
CA ASP A 211 14.11 4.24 9.16
C ASP A 211 13.23 5.34 9.79
N THR A 212 13.21 6.54 9.20
CA THR A 212 12.31 7.62 9.61
C THR A 212 10.84 7.22 9.36
N LEU A 213 10.52 6.72 8.17
CA LEU A 213 9.16 6.26 7.87
C LEU A 213 8.75 5.06 8.74
N GLU A 214 9.65 4.09 8.95
CA GLU A 214 9.45 2.97 9.86
C GLU A 214 9.11 3.43 11.28
N ALA A 215 9.86 4.40 11.82
CA ALA A 215 9.64 4.94 13.15
C ALA A 215 8.28 5.65 13.26
N HIS A 216 7.90 6.47 12.29
CA HIS A 216 6.61 7.16 12.30
C HIS A 216 5.42 6.21 12.14
N PHE A 217 5.51 5.22 11.25
CA PHE A 217 4.47 4.18 11.13
C PHE A 217 4.37 3.34 12.41
N GLY A 218 5.52 3.08 13.05
CA GLY A 218 5.60 2.41 14.35
C GLY A 218 4.92 3.19 15.45
N PHE A 219 5.20 4.49 15.52
CA PHE A 219 4.57 5.40 16.47
C PHE A 219 3.06 5.48 16.28
N HIS A 220 2.58 5.60 15.04
CA HIS A 220 1.15 5.57 14.72
C HIS A 220 0.49 4.29 15.24
N ASN A 221 1.08 3.13 14.94
CA ASN A 221 0.56 1.85 15.41
C ASN A 221 0.58 1.74 16.94
N TRP A 222 1.62 2.24 17.60
CA TRP A 222 1.71 2.26 19.06
C TRP A 222 0.63 3.15 19.68
N GLU A 223 0.41 4.36 19.16
CA GLU A 223 -0.65 5.25 19.62
C GLU A 223 -2.04 4.62 19.40
N LYS A 224 -2.29 4.02 18.23
CA LYS A 224 -3.53 3.27 17.98
C LYS A 224 -3.72 2.12 18.97
N TYR A 225 -2.66 1.38 19.29
CA TYR A 225 -2.74 0.25 20.21
C TYR A 225 -3.01 0.71 21.64
N ARG A 226 -2.29 1.73 22.12
CA ARG A 226 -2.42 2.23 23.50
C ARG A 226 -3.75 2.93 23.77
N THR A 227 -4.30 3.61 22.76
CA THR A 227 -5.59 4.31 22.88
C THR A 227 -6.79 3.41 22.55
N MET A 228 -6.57 2.16 22.15
CA MET A 228 -7.65 1.24 21.80
C MET A 228 -8.50 0.92 23.03
N GLY A 229 -9.77 1.32 23.00
CA GLY A 229 -10.70 1.10 24.10
C GLY A 229 -10.66 2.18 25.19
N GLU A 230 -9.83 3.22 25.03
CA GLU A 230 -9.98 4.44 25.84
C GLU A 230 -11.30 5.12 25.44
N LEU A 231 -12.21 5.27 26.40
CA LEU A 231 -13.43 6.06 26.21
C LEU A 231 -12.99 7.49 25.93
N THR A 232 -13.46 8.07 24.83
CA THR A 232 -13.33 9.51 24.61
C THR A 232 -13.91 10.23 25.83
N PRO A 233 -13.14 11.06 26.55
CA PRO A 233 -13.69 11.86 27.64
C PRO A 233 -14.71 12.82 27.04
N GLY A 234 -16.01 12.53 27.19
CA GLY A 234 -17.09 13.40 26.71
C GLY A 234 -18.28 12.73 26.01
N CYS A 235 -18.27 11.41 25.76
CA CYS A 235 -19.50 10.71 25.35
C CYS A 235 -20.15 10.02 26.55
N HIS A 236 -20.72 10.82 27.45
CA HIS A 236 -21.78 10.36 28.32
C HIS A 236 -23.09 10.44 27.53
N TYR A 237 -23.64 9.28 27.16
CA TYR A 237 -25.06 9.16 26.85
C TYR A 237 -25.85 9.11 28.16
#